data_AF-A0A2V8RM75-F1
#
_entry.id   AF-A0A2V8RM75-F1
#
_cell.length_a   1.000
_cell.length_b   1.000
_cell.length_c   1.000
_cell.angle_alpha   90.00
_cell.angle_beta   90.00
_cell.angle_gamma   90.00
#
_symmetry.space_group_name_H-M   'P 1'
#
loop_
_entity.id
_entity.type
_entity.pdbx_description
1 polymer ?
#
loop_
_entity_poly.entity_id
_entity_poly.type
_entity_poly.pdbx_seq_one_letter_code
_entity_poly.pdbx_strand_id
1 'polypeptide(L)'
;MLRGAISAGWGVRRRQHLESRLQRYVEHSSDALCLHWAEAIDSARRNGRPITPADAWIAATVLHLGVPLVTHNKNDFLGVDGLTIISESRN
;
A
#
# COMPACT_ATOMS: atom_id res chain seq x y z
N MET A 1 10.04 -0.11 -3.37
CA MET A 1 10.07 -1.51 -3.89
C MET A 1 11.48 -2.09 -4.04
N LEU A 2 12.50 -1.33 -4.45
CA LEU A 2 13.86 -1.86 -4.64
C LEU A 2 14.61 -2.29 -3.35
N ARG A 3 14.21 -1.79 -2.18
CA ARG A 3 14.83 -2.13 -0.87
C ARG A 3 15.04 -3.64 -0.70
N GLY A 4 14.00 -4.45 -0.94
CA GLY A 4 14.08 -5.90 -0.75
C GLY A 4 15.08 -6.57 -1.71
N ALA A 5 15.12 -6.11 -2.96
CA ALA A 5 16.09 -6.61 -3.95
C ALA A 5 17.54 -6.25 -3.55
N ILE A 6 17.75 -5.06 -2.98
CA ILE A 6 19.06 -4.63 -2.46
C ILE A 6 19.47 -5.47 -1.24
N SER A 7 18.58 -5.58 -0.24
CA SER A 7 18.85 -6.34 0.99
C SER A 7 19.11 -7.83 0.72
N ALA A 8 18.44 -8.40 -0.28
CA ALA A 8 18.65 -9.79 -0.69
C ALA A 8 19.82 -10.00 -1.66
N GLY A 9 20.63 -8.97 -1.95
CA GLY A 9 21.81 -9.07 -2.79
C GLY A 9 21.52 -9.47 -4.24
N TRP A 10 20.39 -9.04 -4.81
CA TRP A 10 19.99 -9.46 -6.16
C TRP A 10 20.97 -8.95 -7.22
N GLY A 11 21.44 -9.88 -8.05
CA GLY A 11 22.22 -9.58 -9.26
C GLY A 11 21.45 -8.71 -10.26
N VAL A 12 22.19 -8.06 -11.16
CA VAL A 12 21.69 -7.04 -12.11
C VAL A 12 20.48 -7.53 -12.90
N ARG A 13 20.53 -8.75 -13.44
CA ARG A 13 19.44 -9.32 -14.26
C ARG A 13 18.10 -9.39 -13.51
N ARG A 14 18.11 -9.78 -12.23
CA ARG A 14 16.89 -9.93 -11.43
C ARG A 14 16.31 -8.57 -11.03
N ARG A 15 17.16 -7.56 -10.82
CA ARG A 15 16.75 -6.17 -10.57
C ARG A 15 16.12 -5.53 -11.82
N GLN A 16 16.76 -5.68 -12.98
CA GLN A 16 16.22 -5.19 -14.26
C GLN A 16 14.86 -5.81 -14.59
N HIS A 17 14.68 -7.10 -14.30
CA HIS A 17 13.39 -7.75 -14.49
C HIS A 17 12.30 -7.12 -13.60
N LEU A 18 12.61 -6.83 -12.33
CA LEU A 18 11.68 -6.11 -11.44
C LEU A 18 11.35 -4.73 -11.99
N GLU A 19 12.35 -3.93 -12.36
CA GLU A 19 12.17 -2.58 -12.91
C GLU A 19 11.30 -2.58 -14.17
N SER A 20 11.54 -3.51 -15.11
CA SER A 20 10.72 -3.66 -16.32
C SER A 20 9.25 -3.98 -16.03
N ARG A 21 8.99 -4.68 -14.92
CA ARG A 21 7.63 -4.98 -14.48
C ARG A 21 6.98 -3.77 -13.82
N LEU A 22 7.75 -2.98 -13.07
CA LEU A 22 7.27 -1.77 -12.40
C LEU A 22 6.83 -0.68 -13.36
N GLN A 23 7.44 -0.59 -14.55
CA GLN A 23 7.06 0.36 -15.60
C GLN A 23 5.61 0.26 -16.09
N ARG A 24 4.89 -0.82 -15.73
CA ARG A 24 3.49 -1.02 -16.10
C ARG A 24 2.50 -0.37 -15.13
N TYR A 25 2.98 0.17 -14.01
CA TYR A 25 2.13 0.74 -12.96
C TYR A 25 2.26 2.25 -12.93
N VAL A 26 1.17 2.93 -12.59
CA VAL A 26 1.11 4.38 -12.47
C VAL A 26 1.66 4.80 -11.10
N GLU A 27 2.54 5.78 -11.09
CA GLU A 27 2.99 6.43 -9.87
C GLU A 27 2.05 7.60 -9.55
N HIS A 28 1.50 7.62 -8.33
CA HIS A 28 0.67 8.71 -7.83
C HIS A 28 1.49 9.53 -6.83
N SER A 29 1.71 10.80 -7.14
CA SER A 29 2.25 11.78 -6.19
C SER A 29 1.47 13.09 -6.33
N SER A 30 0.79 13.47 -5.24
CA SER A 30 0.03 14.72 -5.15
C SER A 30 -0.09 15.14 -3.68
N ASP A 31 -0.29 16.44 -3.43
CA ASP A 31 -0.53 16.93 -2.07
C ASP A 31 -1.79 16.32 -1.45
N ALA A 32 -2.80 16.06 -2.28
CA ALA A 32 -4.01 15.36 -1.86
C ALA A 32 -3.69 13.94 -1.35
N LEU A 33 -2.74 13.23 -1.95
CA LEU A 33 -2.32 11.91 -1.50
C LEU A 33 -1.64 11.96 -0.13
N CYS A 34 -0.84 13.00 0.13
CA CYS A 34 -0.22 13.22 1.44
C CYS A 34 -1.26 13.44 2.54
N LEU A 35 -2.36 14.15 2.25
CA LEU A 35 -3.46 14.33 3.19
C LEU A 35 -4.14 12.99 3.51
N HIS A 36 -4.49 12.20 2.48
CA HIS A 36 -5.08 10.87 2.68
C HIS A 36 -4.17 9.94 3.49
N TRP A 37 -2.86 10.06 3.34
CA TRP A 37 -1.90 9.30 4.15
C TRP A 37 -1.95 9.68 5.64
N ALA A 38 -2.01 10.97 5.94
CA ALA A 38 -2.14 11.44 7.32
C ALA A 38 -3.47 10.99 7.95
N GLU A 39 -4.58 11.09 7.20
CA GLU A 39 -5.90 10.63 7.63
C GLU A 39 -5.94 9.11 7.84
N ALA A 40 -5.31 8.33 6.97
CA ALA A 40 -5.24 6.88 7.11
C ALA A 40 -4.47 6.46 8.37
N ILE A 41 -3.36 7.12 8.68
CA ILE A 41 -2.60 6.84 9.91
C ILE A 41 -3.40 7.22 11.15
N ASP A 42 -4.00 8.42 11.17
CA ASP A 42 -4.74 8.89 12.34
C ASP A 42 -5.99 8.03 12.60
N SER A 43 -6.73 7.66 11.55
CA SER A 43 -7.89 6.75 11.68
C SER A 43 -7.50 5.39 12.23
N ALA A 44 -6.49 4.75 11.64
CA ALA A 44 -5.95 3.49 12.13
C ALA A 44 -5.56 3.53 13.61
N ARG A 45 -4.87 4.61 14.03
CA ARG A 45 -4.51 4.83 15.43
C ARG A 45 -5.74 5.00 16.31
N ARG A 46 -6.69 5.87 15.94
CA ARG A 46 -7.92 6.13 16.70
C ARG A 46 -8.77 4.87 16.88
N ASN A 47 -8.78 4.00 15.87
CA ASN A 47 -9.52 2.74 15.89
C ASN A 47 -8.76 1.60 16.60
N GLY A 48 -7.63 1.89 17.26
CA GLY A 48 -6.87 0.91 18.03
C GLY A 48 -6.14 -0.13 17.18
N ARG A 49 -5.97 0.13 15.89
CA ARG A 49 -5.29 -0.76 14.93
C ARG A 49 -4.30 0.03 14.08
N PRO A 50 -3.19 0.53 14.66
CA PRO A 50 -2.21 1.32 13.93
C PRO A 50 -1.68 0.59 12.69
N ILE A 51 -1.58 1.33 11.59
CA ILE A 51 -1.08 0.84 10.30
C ILE A 51 0.38 1.25 10.12
N THR A 52 1.15 0.47 9.36
CA THR A 52 2.54 0.85 9.04
C THR A 52 2.57 2.06 8.10
N PRO A 53 3.62 2.91 8.14
CA PRO A 53 3.74 4.01 7.19
C PRO A 53 3.73 3.59 5.71
N ALA A 54 4.20 2.37 5.41
CA ALA A 54 4.20 1.84 4.05
C ALA A 54 2.78 1.42 3.62
N ASP A 55 2.05 0.69 4.47
CA ASP A 55 0.68 0.28 4.19
C ASP A 55 -0.28 1.49 4.19
N ALA A 56 0.01 2.53 4.98
CA ALA A 56 -0.71 3.79 4.93
C ALA A 56 -0.65 4.46 3.55
N TRP A 57 0.47 4.38 2.82
CA TRP A 57 0.55 4.90 1.45
C TRP A 57 -0.31 4.08 0.48
N ILE A 58 -0.42 2.77 0.70
CA ILE A 58 -1.33 1.92 -0.07
C ILE A 58 -2.77 2.35 0.21
N ALA A 59 -3.16 2.46 1.48
CA ALA A 59 -4.49 2.91 1.88
C ALA A 59 -4.83 4.30 1.33
N ALA A 60 -3.91 5.25 1.44
CA ALA A 60 -4.07 6.61 0.91
C ALA A 60 -4.32 6.62 -0.60
N THR A 61 -3.58 5.79 -1.34
CA THR A 61 -3.75 5.67 -2.81
C THR A 61 -5.12 5.11 -3.15
N VAL A 62 -5.57 4.10 -2.41
CA VAL A 62 -6.90 3.48 -2.59
C VAL A 62 -8.01 4.49 -2.32
N LEU A 63 -7.91 5.25 -1.23
CA LEU A 63 -8.88 6.30 -0.89
C LEU A 63 -8.86 7.43 -1.94
N HIS A 64 -7.68 7.88 -2.34
CA HIS A 64 -7.52 8.95 -3.32
C HIS A 64 -8.13 8.58 -4.68
N LEU A 65 -8.00 7.32 -5.09
CA LEU A 65 -8.55 6.81 -6.35
C LEU A 65 -10.02 6.37 -6.24
N GLY A 66 -10.56 6.22 -5.02
CA GLY A 66 -11.93 5.75 -4.80
C GLY A 66 -12.16 4.30 -5.27
N VAL A 67 -11.14 3.44 -5.17
CA VAL A 67 -11.19 2.03 -5.63
C VAL A 67 -11.16 1.06 -4.45
N PRO A 68 -11.52 -0.22 -4.62
CA PRO A 68 -11.32 -1.22 -3.56
C PRO A 68 -9.85 -1.64 -3.43
N LEU A 69 -9.40 -1.92 -2.20
CA LEU A 69 -8.11 -2.55 -1.91
C LEU A 69 -8.23 -4.07 -2.03
N VAL A 70 -7.56 -4.66 -3.01
CA VAL A 70 -7.40 -6.12 -3.10
C VAL A 70 -6.15 -6.52 -2.33
N THR A 71 -6.30 -7.33 -1.28
CA THR A 71 -5.14 -7.81 -0.51
C THR A 71 -5.37 -9.15 0.19
N HIS A 72 -4.28 -9.88 0.47
CA HIS A 72 -4.28 -11.07 1.33
C HIS A 72 -4.05 -10.75 2.82
N ASN A 73 -3.56 -9.56 3.17
CA ASN A 73 -3.31 -9.14 4.56
C ASN A 73 -4.37 -8.16 5.07
N LYS A 74 -5.66 -8.46 4.85
CA LYS A 74 -6.77 -7.55 5.19
C LYS A 74 -6.72 -6.96 6.60
N ASN A 75 -6.21 -7.72 7.56
CA ASN A 75 -6.16 -7.35 8.98
C ASN A 75 -5.34 -6.09 9.23
N ASP A 76 -4.32 -5.83 8.40
CA ASP A 76 -3.42 -4.68 8.54
C ASP A 76 -4.12 -3.36 8.18
N PHE A 77 -5.25 -3.44 7.46
CA PHE A 77 -5.98 -2.30 6.94
C PHE A 77 -7.32 -2.05 7.65
N LEU A 78 -7.77 -2.96 8.53
CA LEU A 78 -9.08 -2.87 9.19
C LEU A 78 -9.25 -1.64 10.09
N GLY A 79 -8.15 -0.99 10.50
CA GLY A 79 -8.20 0.23 11.29
C GLY A 79 -8.47 1.50 10.47
N VAL A 80 -8.27 1.47 9.15
CA VAL A 80 -8.34 2.67 8.33
C VAL A 80 -9.78 2.95 7.92
N ASP A 81 -10.24 4.18 8.16
CA ASP A 81 -11.59 4.61 7.81
C ASP A 81 -11.78 4.67 6.28
N GLY A 82 -12.96 4.30 5.78
CA GLY A 82 -13.35 4.46 4.37
C GLY A 82 -12.80 3.43 3.38
N LEU A 83 -11.95 2.48 3.82
CA LEU A 83 -11.45 1.43 2.93
C LEU A 83 -12.52 0.37 2.63
N THR A 84 -12.74 0.11 1.34
CA THR A 84 -13.39 -1.11 0.88
C THR A 84 -12.31 -2.16 0.60
N ILE A 85 -12.33 -3.28 1.33
CA ILE A 85 -11.30 -4.32 1.22
C ILE A 85 -11.90 -5.59 0.61
N ILE A 86 -11.23 -6.10 -0.43
CA ILE A 86 -11.51 -7.39 -1.05
C ILE A 86 -10.34 -8.32 -0.70
N SER A 87 -10.64 -9.43 -0.03
CA SER A 87 -9.67 -10.46 0.34
C SER A 87 -10.24 -11.82 -0.01
N GLU A 88 -9.37 -12.80 -0.27
CA GLU A 88 -9.82 -14.18 -0.43
C GLU A 88 -10.62 -14.62 0.81
N SER A 89 -11.71 -15.33 0.58
CA SER A 89 -12.41 -16.04 1.66
C SER A 89 -11.75 -17.42 1.76
N ARG A 90 -11.08 -17.73 2.88
CA ARG A 90 -10.71 -19.11 3.14
C ARG A 90 -12.01 -19.89 3.40
N ASN A 91 -12.35 -20.76 2.47
CA ASN A 91 -13.38 -21.79 2.63
C ASN A 91 -12.78 -22.99 3.36
#